data_AF-A0A2N1QL35-F1
#
_entry.id   AF-A0A2N1QL35-F1
#
_cell.length_a   1.000
_cell.length_b   1.000
_cell.length_c   1.000
_cell.angle_alpha   90.00
_cell.angle_beta   90.00
_cell.angle_gamma   90.00
#
_symmetry.space_group_name_H-M   'P 1'
#
loop_
_entity.id
_entity.type
_entity.pdbx_description
1 polymer ?
#
loop_
_entity_poly.entity_id
_entity_poly.type
_entity_poly.pdbx_seq_one_letter_code
_entity_poly.pdbx_strand_id
1 'polypeptide(L)'
;MDEKKRIFSGMRPTGKLHYGHMAGALINWVKLQNDYNCFWGIVDWHAMMSDYADCSKVRANCREILLDWLAVGVDPEKSSIFIQSHVKQHAEIHLALSMITPLGWLERCPTYKEQILNLQNKDLSTYAFLGYPVLMA
;
A
#
# COMPACT_ATOMS: atom_id res chain seq x y z
N MET A 1 -30.10 -9.93 -6.80
CA MET A 1 -29.38 -9.63 -5.55
C MET A 1 -28.26 -8.70 -5.97
N ASP A 2 -28.37 -7.41 -5.67
CA ASP A 2 -27.36 -6.44 -6.13
C ASP A 2 -26.00 -6.80 -5.53
N GLU A 3 -25.00 -6.98 -6.38
CA GLU A 3 -23.65 -7.36 -5.96
C GLU A 3 -23.01 -6.18 -5.22
N LYS A 4 -22.52 -6.41 -3.99
CA LYS A 4 -21.80 -5.36 -3.24
C LYS A 4 -20.62 -4.85 -4.07
N LYS A 5 -20.52 -3.52 -4.20
CA LYS A 5 -19.39 -2.86 -4.85
C LYS A 5 -18.07 -3.23 -4.15
N ARG A 6 -16.97 -3.20 -4.89
CA ARG A 6 -15.63 -3.55 -4.37
C ARG A 6 -14.84 -2.31 -3.99
N ILE A 7 -14.13 -2.38 -2.88
CA ILE A 7 -13.20 -1.34 -2.42
C ILE A 7 -11.85 -1.97 -2.17
N PHE A 8 -10.81 -1.32 -2.67
CA PHE A 8 -9.43 -1.63 -2.37
C PHE A 8 -8.78 -0.47 -1.61
N SER A 9 -8.04 -0.77 -0.55
CA SER A 9 -7.15 0.20 0.08
C SER A 9 -5.92 -0.50 0.63
N GLY A 10 -4.77 0.17 0.55
CA GLY A 10 -3.51 -0.37 1.03
C GLY A 10 -2.73 0.61 1.89
N MET A 11 -1.97 0.09 2.85
CA MET A 11 -1.10 0.88 3.72
C MET A 11 0.30 0.30 3.75
N ARG A 12 1.32 1.16 3.69
CA ARG A 12 2.72 0.75 3.78
C ARG A 12 3.07 0.35 5.22
N PRO A 13 3.83 -0.75 5.42
CA PRO A 13 4.34 -1.15 6.74
C PRO A 13 5.52 -0.31 7.21
N THR A 14 5.25 0.94 7.65
CA THR A 14 6.27 1.88 8.14
C THR A 14 6.43 1.90 9.67
N GLY A 15 5.71 1.05 10.40
CA GLY A 15 5.78 0.94 11.86
C GLY A 15 4.39 0.87 12.49
N LYS A 16 4.33 1.11 13.81
CA LYS A 16 3.08 1.16 14.58
C LYS A 16 2.18 2.29 14.10
N LEU A 17 0.89 2.03 14.01
CA LEU A 17 -0.08 3.05 13.66
C LEU A 17 -0.31 4.00 14.85
N HIS A 18 -0.83 5.17 14.54
CA HIS A 18 -1.14 6.22 15.51
C HIS A 18 -2.53 6.79 15.23
N TYR A 19 -3.03 7.65 16.12
CA TYR A 19 -4.40 8.18 16.04
C TYR A 19 -4.76 8.78 14.68
N GLY A 20 -3.84 9.47 14.01
CA GLY A 20 -4.06 9.98 12.64
C GLY A 20 -4.48 8.90 11.63
N HIS A 21 -3.90 7.70 11.69
CA HIS A 21 -4.30 6.57 10.84
C HIS A 21 -5.70 6.06 11.19
N MET A 22 -6.00 6.00 12.49
CA MET A 22 -7.31 5.56 12.98
C MET A 22 -8.42 6.52 12.54
N ALA A 23 -8.26 7.82 12.79
CA ALA A 23 -9.22 8.85 12.45
C ALA A 23 -9.35 9.05 10.93
N GLY A 24 -8.25 8.92 10.19
CA GLY A 24 -8.23 9.14 8.73
C GLY A 24 -8.75 7.96 7.91
N ALA A 25 -8.39 6.72 8.27
CA ALA A 25 -8.66 5.55 7.44
C ALA A 25 -9.39 4.42 8.18
N LEU A 26 -8.88 3.96 9.33
CA LEU A 26 -9.35 2.70 9.93
C LEU A 26 -10.81 2.76 10.39
N ILE A 27 -11.27 3.87 10.97
CA ILE A 27 -12.68 4.02 11.35
C ILE A 27 -13.60 3.91 10.12
N ASN A 28 -13.15 4.39 8.96
CA ASN A 28 -13.91 4.27 7.72
C ASN A 28 -13.88 2.83 7.19
N TRP A 29 -12.73 2.14 7.25
CA TRP A 29 -12.63 0.73 6.86
C TRP A 29 -13.58 -0.15 7.67
N VAL A 30 -13.66 0.07 8.98
CA VAL A 30 -14.56 -0.67 9.89
C VAL A 30 -16.04 -0.51 9.53
N LYS A 31 -16.42 0.67 9.01
CA LYS A 31 -17.78 0.92 8.50
C LYS A 31 -17.99 0.24 7.15
N LEU A 32 -17.08 0.48 6.20
CA LEU A 32 -17.18 0.06 4.81
C LEU A 32 -17.24 -1.47 4.63
N GLN A 33 -16.55 -2.24 5.48
CA GLN A 33 -16.59 -3.71 5.41
C GLN A 33 -18.00 -4.32 5.59
N ASN A 34 -18.97 -3.58 6.15
CA ASN A 34 -20.34 -4.08 6.24
C ASN A 34 -21.13 -3.87 4.93
N ASP A 35 -20.79 -2.83 4.17
CA ASP A 35 -21.55 -2.40 2.99
C ASP A 35 -20.89 -2.81 1.65
N TYR A 36 -19.58 -3.06 1.66
CA TYR A 36 -18.77 -3.32 0.47
C TYR A 36 -18.00 -4.65 0.57
N ASN A 37 -17.59 -5.17 -0.59
CA ASN A 37 -16.57 -6.21 -0.68
C ASN A 37 -15.20 -5.55 -0.56
N CYS A 38 -14.62 -5.60 0.63
CA CYS A 38 -13.40 -4.87 0.97
C CYS A 38 -12.13 -5.71 0.86
N PHE A 39 -11.08 -5.10 0.31
CA PHE A 39 -9.75 -5.67 0.16
C PHE A 39 -8.72 -4.71 0.78
N TRP A 40 -8.12 -5.14 1.88
CA TRP A 40 -7.15 -4.37 2.67
C TRP A 40 -5.74 -4.96 2.50
N GLY A 41 -4.88 -4.23 1.81
CA GLY A 41 -3.53 -4.67 1.45
C GLY A 41 -2.44 -4.05 2.33
N ILE A 42 -1.65 -4.87 3.01
CA ILE A 42 -0.37 -4.42 3.57
C ILE A 42 0.64 -4.37 2.42
N VAL A 43 0.96 -3.17 1.95
CA VAL A 43 1.73 -2.95 0.71
C VAL A 43 3.23 -2.89 0.98
N ASP A 44 3.82 -4.06 1.24
CA ASP A 44 5.23 -4.22 1.63
C ASP A 44 6.22 -3.99 0.49
N TRP A 45 5.88 -4.32 -0.77
CA TRP A 45 6.72 -3.93 -1.92
C TRP A 45 6.80 -2.41 -2.06
N HIS A 46 5.69 -1.68 -1.88
CA HIS A 46 5.71 -0.21 -1.87
C HIS A 46 6.56 0.38 -0.73
N ALA A 47 6.64 -0.27 0.43
CA ALA A 47 7.55 0.16 1.50
C ALA A 47 9.01 -0.07 1.09
N MET A 48 9.32 -1.25 0.53
CA MET A 48 10.69 -1.58 0.10
C MET A 48 11.20 -0.70 -1.03
N MET A 49 10.33 -0.14 -1.88
CA MET A 49 10.74 0.84 -2.91
C MET A 49 11.40 2.09 -2.34
N SER A 50 11.03 2.52 -1.12
CA SER A 50 11.69 3.64 -0.42
C SER A 50 12.69 3.19 0.64
N ASP A 51 12.56 1.97 1.15
CA ASP A 51 13.34 1.46 2.29
C ASP A 51 14.38 0.41 1.86
N TYR A 52 14.67 0.28 0.56
CA TYR A 52 15.51 -0.79 -0.02
C TYR A 52 16.90 -0.93 0.64
N ALA A 53 17.44 0.14 1.22
CA ALA A 53 18.72 0.12 1.93
C ALA A 53 18.67 -0.68 3.25
N ASP A 54 17.51 -0.75 3.91
CA ASP A 54 17.27 -1.57 5.11
C ASP A 54 15.81 -2.05 5.18
N CYS A 55 15.57 -3.26 4.67
CA CYS A 55 14.26 -3.90 4.72
C CYS A 55 14.03 -4.74 5.99
N SER A 56 14.97 -4.76 6.95
CA SER A 56 14.93 -5.69 8.10
C SER A 56 13.66 -5.55 8.94
N LYS A 57 13.10 -4.34 9.01
CA LYS A 57 11.91 -4.03 9.81
C LYS A 57 10.59 -4.28 9.09
N VAL A 58 10.59 -4.38 7.75
CA VAL A 58 9.35 -4.46 6.94
C VAL A 58 8.48 -5.63 7.39
N ARG A 59 9.08 -6.81 7.58
CA ARG A 59 8.35 -8.00 8.02
C ARG A 59 7.72 -7.82 9.40
N ALA A 60 8.45 -7.25 10.35
CA ALA A 60 7.94 -6.99 11.69
C ALA A 60 6.79 -5.96 11.63
N ASN A 61 6.97 -4.89 10.86
CA ASN A 61 5.97 -3.85 10.67
C ASN A 61 4.67 -4.39 10.02
N CYS A 62 4.75 -5.33 9.07
CA CYS A 62 3.56 -5.98 8.52
C CYS A 62 2.73 -6.65 9.62
N ARG A 63 3.39 -7.32 10.58
CA ARG A 63 2.71 -7.96 11.71
C ARG A 63 2.07 -6.92 12.63
N GLU A 64 2.81 -5.87 12.98
CA GLU A 64 2.29 -4.80 13.86
C GLU A 64 1.07 -4.11 13.25
N ILE A 65 1.13 -3.73 11.97
CA ILE A 65 0.00 -3.10 11.27
C ILE A 65 -1.21 -4.04 11.23
N LEU A 66 -1.01 -5.33 10.95
CA LEU A 66 -2.10 -6.30 10.96
C LEU A 66 -2.77 -6.35 12.33
N LEU A 67 -1.98 -6.39 13.42
CA LEU A 67 -2.51 -6.37 14.78
C LEU A 67 -3.30 -5.09 15.06
N ASP A 68 -2.80 -3.93 14.64
CA ASP A 68 -3.48 -2.64 14.81
C ASP A 68 -4.83 -2.61 14.06
N TRP A 69 -4.88 -3.14 12.83
CA TRP A 69 -6.12 -3.22 12.04
C TRP A 69 -7.17 -4.09 12.72
N LEU A 70 -6.78 -5.28 13.18
CA LEU A 70 -7.67 -6.20 13.88
C LEU A 70 -8.15 -5.59 15.21
N ALA A 71 -7.25 -4.93 15.95
CA ALA A 71 -7.58 -4.28 17.22
C ALA A 71 -8.60 -3.15 17.08
N VAL A 72 -8.58 -2.41 15.97
CA VAL A 72 -9.56 -1.35 15.68
C VAL A 72 -10.90 -1.90 15.17
N GLY A 73 -10.96 -3.18 14.76
CA GLY A 73 -12.19 -3.87 14.36
C GLY A 73 -12.31 -4.16 12.88
N VAL A 74 -11.21 -4.15 12.12
CA VAL A 74 -11.19 -4.74 10.77
C VAL A 74 -11.34 -6.26 10.94
N ASP A 75 -12.34 -6.83 10.30
CA ASP A 75 -12.74 -8.23 10.50
C ASP A 75 -12.40 -9.06 9.25
N PRO A 76 -11.53 -10.09 9.37
CA PRO A 76 -11.16 -10.95 8.25
C PRO A 76 -12.32 -11.81 7.74
N GLU A 77 -13.39 -12.00 8.52
CA GLU A 77 -14.59 -12.71 8.08
C GLU A 77 -15.49 -11.83 7.20
N LYS A 78 -15.31 -10.50 7.27
CA LYS A 78 -16.08 -9.51 6.47
C LYS A 78 -15.29 -8.94 5.30
N SER A 79 -13.96 -9.01 5.35
CA SER A 79 -13.08 -8.36 4.37
C SER A 79 -11.84 -9.19 4.11
N SER A 80 -11.28 -9.10 2.91
CA SER A 80 -10.03 -9.77 2.55
C SER A 80 -8.84 -8.93 3.02
N ILE A 81 -8.00 -9.51 3.89
CA ILE A 81 -6.77 -8.89 4.37
C ILE A 81 -5.59 -9.68 3.81
N PHE A 82 -4.61 -9.00 3.21
CA PHE A 82 -3.46 -9.69 2.62
C PHE A 82 -2.18 -8.84 2.62
N ILE A 83 -1.04 -9.51 2.41
CA ILE A 83 0.26 -8.88 2.22
C ILE A 83 0.56 -8.86 0.72
N GLN A 84 0.91 -7.69 0.17
CA GLN A 84 1.12 -7.50 -1.26
C GLN A 84 2.10 -8.52 -1.85
N SER A 85 3.25 -8.74 -1.20
CA SER A 85 4.25 -9.69 -1.68
C SER A 85 3.83 -11.16 -1.67
N HIS A 86 2.76 -11.52 -0.97
CA HIS A 86 2.21 -12.89 -0.95
C HIS A 86 1.33 -13.17 -2.19
N VAL A 87 0.95 -12.13 -2.93
CA VAL A 87 0.10 -12.23 -4.12
C VAL A 87 0.94 -11.82 -5.34
N LYS A 88 1.60 -12.80 -5.96
CA LYS A 88 2.58 -12.55 -7.03
C LYS A 88 2.00 -11.88 -8.28
N GLN A 89 0.69 -11.97 -8.47
CA GLN A 89 -0.05 -11.34 -9.56
C GLN A 89 0.11 -9.81 -9.56
N HIS A 90 0.35 -9.17 -8.41
CA HIS A 90 0.70 -7.74 -8.38
C HIS A 90 1.99 -7.45 -9.16
N ALA A 91 3.01 -8.31 -9.08
CA ALA A 91 4.25 -8.14 -9.83
C ALA A 91 4.07 -8.45 -11.32
N GLU A 92 3.27 -9.45 -11.66
CA GLU A 92 2.97 -9.82 -13.05
C GLU A 92 2.24 -8.69 -13.77
N ILE A 93 1.20 -8.11 -13.14
CA ILE A 93 0.45 -6.98 -13.69
C ILE A 93 1.33 -5.73 -13.74
N HIS A 94 2.10 -5.45 -12.68
CA HIS A 94 3.05 -4.34 -12.69
C HIS A 94 4.02 -4.42 -13.87
N LEU A 95 4.57 -5.61 -14.15
CA LEU A 95 5.44 -5.83 -15.30
C LEU A 95 4.72 -5.52 -16.62
N ALA A 96 3.52 -6.04 -16.82
CA ALA A 96 2.74 -5.77 -18.03
C ALA A 96 2.42 -4.28 -18.20
N LEU A 97 1.99 -3.60 -17.12
CA LEU A 97 1.70 -2.16 -17.13
C LEU A 97 2.95 -1.32 -17.37
N SER A 98 4.12 -1.75 -16.87
CA SER A 98 5.38 -1.03 -17.05
C SER A 98 5.79 -0.95 -18.52
N MET A 99 5.43 -1.94 -19.35
CA MET A 99 5.75 -1.96 -20.78
C MET A 99 4.98 -0.90 -21.58
N ILE A 100 3.82 -0.47 -21.09
CA ILE A 100 2.95 0.50 -21.77
C ILE A 100 2.95 1.89 -21.10
N THR A 101 3.66 2.06 -19.98
CA THR A 101 3.66 3.31 -19.22
C THR A 101 4.82 4.22 -19.66
N PRO A 102 4.56 5.41 -20.22
CA PRO A 102 5.62 6.34 -20.60
C PRO A 102 6.34 6.93 -19.38
N LEU A 103 7.67 6.98 -19.42
CA LEU A 103 8.48 7.54 -18.31
C LEU A 103 8.08 8.97 -17.95
N GLY A 104 7.81 9.81 -18.96
CA GLY A 104 7.41 11.20 -18.73
C GLY A 104 6.11 11.35 -17.92
N TRP A 105 5.23 10.33 -17.88
CA TRP A 105 4.05 10.35 -17.01
C TRP A 105 4.46 10.20 -15.53
N LEU A 106 5.39 9.28 -15.26
CA LEU A 106 5.91 9.02 -13.92
C LEU A 106 6.72 10.21 -13.40
N GLU A 107 7.61 10.75 -14.22
CA GLU A 107 8.44 11.91 -13.88
C GLU A 107 7.62 13.18 -13.58
N ARG A 108 6.39 13.27 -14.12
CA ARG A 108 5.47 14.38 -13.87
C ARG A 108 4.54 14.17 -12.68
N CYS A 109 4.55 12.98 -12.06
CA CYS A 109 3.71 12.69 -10.90
C CYS A 109 4.07 13.63 -9.73
N PRO A 110 3.14 14.48 -9.25
CA PRO A 110 3.46 15.46 -8.21
C PRO A 110 3.90 14.79 -6.90
N THR A 111 3.23 13.72 -6.48
CA THR A 111 3.55 12.98 -5.26
C THR A 111 4.93 12.32 -5.32
N TYR A 112 5.38 11.87 -6.50
CA TYR A 112 6.75 11.38 -6.69
C TYR A 112 7.75 12.51 -6.43
N LYS A 113 7.57 13.67 -7.06
CA LYS A 113 8.45 14.83 -6.89
C LYS A 113 8.50 15.32 -5.43
N GLU A 114 7.34 15.42 -4.79
CA GLU A 114 7.25 15.81 -3.38
C GLU A 114 7.98 14.83 -2.46
N GLN A 115 7.84 13.52 -2.68
CA GLN A 115 8.56 12.53 -1.87
C GLN A 115 10.07 12.58 -2.07
N ILE A 116 10.55 12.77 -3.30
CA ILE A 116 11.99 12.97 -3.59
C ILE A 116 12.54 14.19 -2.84
N LEU A 117 11.79 15.30 -2.82
CA LEU A 117 12.20 16.53 -2.15
C LEU A 117 12.20 16.41 -0.63
N ASN A 118 11.21 15.70 -0.07
CA ASN A 118 11.00 15.59 1.38
C ASN A 118 11.87 14.52 2.04
N LEU A 119 12.28 13.48 1.31
CA LEU A 119 13.03 12.34 1.84
C LEU A 119 14.52 12.42 1.49
N GLN A 120 15.15 13.56 1.78
CA GLN A 120 16.55 13.85 1.42
C GLN A 120 17.57 12.88 2.02
N ASN A 121 17.21 12.17 3.09
CA ASN A 121 18.07 11.18 3.76
C ASN A 121 18.06 9.81 3.08
N LYS A 122 17.35 9.66 1.96
CA LYS A 122 17.24 8.41 1.19
C LYS A 122 17.53 8.70 -0.27
N ASP A 123 18.34 7.87 -0.91
CA ASP A 123 18.49 7.93 -2.36
C ASP A 123 17.28 7.25 -3.02
N LEU A 124 16.31 8.07 -3.43
CA LEU A 124 15.08 7.60 -4.05
C LEU A 124 15.15 7.70 -5.58
N SER A 125 16.32 7.95 -6.16
CA SER A 125 16.56 8.06 -7.60
C SER A 125 16.62 6.69 -8.27
N THR A 126 15.71 5.78 -7.88
CA THR A 126 15.69 4.40 -8.34
C THR A 126 14.54 4.17 -9.31
N TYR A 127 14.74 3.24 -10.25
CA TYR A 127 13.67 2.78 -11.15
C TYR A 127 12.45 2.29 -10.37
N ALA A 128 12.68 1.56 -9.28
CA ALA A 128 11.61 1.00 -8.46
C ALA A 128 10.76 2.10 -7.82
N PHE A 129 11.38 3.16 -7.29
CA PHE A 129 10.65 4.27 -6.71
C PHE A 129 9.95 5.12 -7.79
N LEU A 130 10.57 5.39 -8.94
CA LEU A 130 9.89 6.04 -10.07
C LEU A 130 8.68 5.22 -10.56
N GLY A 131 8.82 3.89 -10.56
CA GLY A 131 7.78 2.93 -10.95
C GLY A 131 6.69 2.67 -9.91
N TYR A 132 6.76 3.26 -8.71
CA TYR A 132 5.77 3.03 -7.66
C TYR A 132 4.32 3.28 -8.12
N PRO A 133 3.99 4.32 -8.93
CA PRO A 133 2.61 4.54 -9.37
C PRO A 133 2.09 3.41 -10.27
N VAL A 134 2.99 2.74 -11.02
CA VAL A 134 2.64 1.61 -11.88
C VAL A 134 2.32 0.36 -11.06
N LEU A 135 3.02 0.16 -9.94
CA LEU A 135 2.69 -0.95 -9.01
C LEU A 135 1.35 -0.71 -8.28
N MET A 136 0.93 0.55 -8.16
CA MET A 136 -0.32 0.94 -7.50
C MET A 136 -1.56 0.82 -8.41
N ALA A 137 -1.39 0.92 -9.73
CA ALA A 137 -2.45 0.92 -10.74
C ALA A 137 -3.06 -0.48 -10.95
#